data_AF-A0A2V2DIL1-F1
#
_entry.id   AF-A0A2V2DIL1-F1
#
_cell.length_a   1.000
_cell.length_b   1.000
_cell.length_c   1.000
_cell.angle_alpha   90.00
_cell.angle_beta   90.00
_cell.angle_gamma   90.00
#
_symmetry.space_group_name_H-M   'P 1'
#
loop_
_entity.id
_entity.type
_entity.pdbx_description
1 polymer ?
#
loop_
_entity_poly.entity_id
_entity_poly.type
_entity_poly.pdbx_seq_one_letter_code
_entity_poly.pdbx_strand_id
1 'polypeptide(L)'
;MRSGRIFNRLGKNEEEQEKNVIIQSWRIHMIHTCAVKISGWCVRCLGNSEEERQVIQYGIEVILDAVGKTAAILLAGALMGRAPAFAASLVFFCSLRYWAGGIHCKTSFRCLIAMLAICLISVYGAFWLENSGEGLFWAIAAFCYACMLFLAPGETGKSGFLDLKARRQKKLGSVLWMTGELILIAIINHSWWRWVLFLPMFIETISIIPCEMRKERGHEEHKSSKSDQETG
;
A
#
# COMPACT_ATOMS: atom_id res chain seq x y z
N MET A 1 29.47 -9.02 34.50
CA MET A 1 29.51 -8.10 33.32
C MET A 1 28.37 -8.26 32.30
N ARG A 2 27.42 -9.21 32.42
CA ARG A 2 26.30 -9.36 31.45
C ARG A 2 25.06 -8.49 31.75
N SER A 3 24.84 -8.08 32.99
CA SER A 3 23.61 -7.37 33.40
C SER A 3 23.53 -5.92 32.89
N GLY A 4 24.64 -5.15 32.94
CA GLY A 4 24.66 -3.76 32.46
C GLY A 4 24.43 -3.60 30.95
N ARG A 5 24.69 -4.64 30.14
CA ARG A 5 24.49 -4.61 28.69
C ARG A 5 23.03 -4.82 28.28
N ILE A 6 22.21 -5.42 29.14
CA ILE A 6 20.78 -5.64 28.91
C ILE A 6 20.00 -4.40 29.35
N PHE A 7 20.34 -3.82 30.50
CA PHE A 7 19.71 -2.60 31.01
C PHE A 7 19.93 -1.40 30.07
N ASN A 8 21.15 -1.25 29.55
CA ASN A 8 21.48 -0.20 28.57
C ASN A 8 20.80 -0.42 27.20
N ARG A 9 20.35 -1.64 26.90
CA ARG A 9 19.62 -1.99 25.67
C ARG A 9 18.11 -1.78 25.82
N LEU A 10 17.57 -1.98 27.03
CA LEU A 10 16.18 -1.69 27.37
C LEU A 10 15.89 -0.19 27.41
N GLY A 11 16.72 0.59 28.11
CA GLY A 11 16.55 2.06 28.16
C GLY A 11 16.68 2.73 26.79
N LYS A 12 17.56 2.22 25.92
CA LYS A 12 17.70 2.72 24.54
C LYS A 12 16.46 2.43 23.68
N ASN A 13 15.83 1.26 23.87
CA ASN A 13 14.60 0.90 23.16
C ASN A 13 13.39 1.70 23.66
N GLU A 14 13.32 2.00 24.96
CA GLU A 14 12.26 2.84 25.55
C GLU A 14 12.38 4.29 25.11
N GLU A 15 13.59 4.87 25.13
CA GLU A 15 13.85 6.23 24.67
C GLU A 15 13.62 6.36 23.14
N GLU A 16 13.95 5.34 22.36
CA GLU A 16 13.66 5.28 20.93
C GLU A 16 12.16 5.09 20.67
N GLN A 17 11.43 4.33 21.49
CA GLN A 17 9.97 4.26 21.44
C GLN A 17 9.31 5.59 21.78
N GLU A 18 9.76 6.28 22.82
CA GLU A 18 9.21 7.56 23.26
C GLU A 18 9.47 8.66 22.23
N LYS A 19 10.69 8.72 21.68
CA LYS A 19 11.03 9.59 20.54
C LYS A 19 10.15 9.28 19.33
N ASN A 20 9.90 8.01 19.03
CA ASN A 20 9.01 7.62 17.94
C ASN A 20 7.57 8.10 18.20
N VAL A 21 7.03 7.95 19.41
CA VAL A 21 5.67 8.43 19.76
C VAL A 21 5.58 9.95 19.63
N ILE A 22 6.59 10.68 20.10
CA ILE A 22 6.66 12.14 19.99
C ILE A 22 6.76 12.54 18.51
N ILE A 23 7.70 12.00 17.74
CA ILE A 23 7.86 12.33 16.32
C ILE A 23 6.59 12.04 15.50
N GLN A 24 5.88 10.94 15.81
CA GLN A 24 4.58 10.65 15.21
C GLN A 24 3.54 11.72 15.56
N SER A 25 3.48 12.14 16.82
CA SER A 25 2.58 13.19 17.30
C SER A 25 2.83 14.54 16.58
N TRP A 26 4.08 14.96 16.45
CA TRP A 26 4.45 16.21 15.78
C TRP A 26 4.16 16.20 14.28
N ARG A 27 4.40 15.07 13.58
CA ARG A 27 4.05 14.91 12.16
C ARG A 27 2.55 15.07 11.93
N ILE A 28 1.74 14.41 12.75
CA ILE A 28 0.27 14.47 12.66
C ILE A 28 -0.20 15.91 12.92
N HIS A 29 0.38 16.57 13.93
CA HIS A 29 0.02 17.94 14.27
C HIS A 29 0.36 18.95 13.15
N MET A 30 1.49 18.78 12.48
CA MET A 30 1.91 19.67 11.39
C MET A 30 1.03 19.49 10.13
N ILE A 31 0.74 18.23 9.75
CA ILE A 31 -0.15 17.93 8.62
C ILE A 31 -1.54 18.50 8.89
N HIS A 32 -2.08 18.27 10.08
CA HIS A 32 -3.39 18.81 10.49
C HIS A 32 -3.42 20.33 10.44
N THR A 33 -2.39 21.01 10.95
CA THR A 33 -2.30 22.49 10.92
C THR A 33 -2.27 23.04 9.49
N CYS A 34 -1.53 22.39 8.60
CA CYS A 34 -1.51 22.75 7.18
C CYS A 34 -2.88 22.51 6.52
N ALA A 35 -3.50 21.36 6.79
CA ALA A 35 -4.80 21.02 6.23
C ALA A 35 -5.90 21.99 6.67
N VAL A 36 -5.93 22.39 7.94
CA VAL A 36 -6.89 23.39 8.47
C VAL A 36 -6.72 24.74 7.77
N LYS A 37 -5.47 25.17 7.52
CA LYS A 37 -5.20 26.45 6.82
C LYS A 37 -5.66 26.39 5.36
N ILE A 38 -5.35 25.31 4.66
CA ILE A 38 -5.69 25.12 3.25
C ILE A 38 -7.21 24.94 3.09
N SER A 39 -7.84 24.11 3.92
CA SER A 39 -9.30 23.91 3.89
C SER A 39 -10.06 25.19 4.21
N GLY A 40 -9.60 25.97 5.20
CA GLY A 40 -10.15 27.27 5.52
C GLY A 40 -9.99 28.30 4.39
N TRP A 41 -8.92 28.22 3.61
CA TRP A 41 -8.78 29.02 2.39
C TRP A 41 -9.75 28.58 1.29
N CYS A 42 -9.84 27.27 1.01
CA CYS A 42 -10.77 26.73 0.00
C CYS A 42 -12.23 27.10 0.31
N VAL A 43 -12.68 26.94 1.55
CA VAL A 43 -14.07 27.24 1.94
C VAL A 43 -14.39 28.73 1.82
N ARG A 44 -13.45 29.62 2.17
CA ARG A 44 -13.62 31.07 1.97
C ARG A 44 -13.74 31.45 0.50
N CYS A 45 -13.08 30.73 -0.40
CA CYS A 45 -13.13 31.00 -1.84
C CYS A 45 -14.35 30.38 -2.53
N LEU A 46 -14.88 29.26 -2.02
CA LEU A 46 -15.92 28.45 -2.67
C LEU A 46 -17.32 28.60 -2.05
N GLY A 47 -17.43 29.14 -0.82
CA GLY A 47 -18.72 29.33 -0.15
C GLY A 47 -19.36 28.03 0.35
N ASN A 48 -18.55 27.03 0.66
CA ASN A 48 -19.01 25.69 1.05
C ASN A 48 -19.52 25.61 2.51
N SER A 49 -20.35 24.62 2.79
CA SER A 49 -20.86 24.29 4.12
C SER A 49 -19.77 23.74 5.07
N GLU A 50 -20.04 23.73 6.37
CA GLU A 50 -19.11 23.20 7.38
C GLU A 50 -18.91 21.67 7.25
N GLU A 51 -19.90 20.93 6.74
CA GLU A 51 -19.76 19.49 6.45
C GLU A 51 -18.78 19.25 5.29
N GLU A 52 -18.91 20.03 4.21
CA GLU A 52 -17.98 19.97 3.08
C GLU A 52 -16.56 20.39 3.47
N ARG A 53 -16.43 21.33 4.42
CA ARG A 53 -15.13 21.73 4.97
C ARG A 53 -14.40 20.56 5.62
N GLN A 54 -15.10 19.74 6.39
CA GLN A 54 -14.50 18.57 7.05
C GLN A 54 -14.03 17.53 6.03
N VAL A 55 -14.83 17.28 4.99
CA VAL A 55 -14.45 16.39 3.89
C VAL A 55 -13.22 16.91 3.14
N ILE A 56 -13.19 18.22 2.84
CA ILE A 56 -12.05 18.87 2.17
C ILE A 56 -10.80 18.79 3.05
N GLN A 57 -10.91 19.09 4.35
CA GLN A 57 -9.79 18.99 5.28
C GLN A 57 -9.21 17.58 5.31
N TYR A 58 -10.06 16.57 5.47
CA TYR A 58 -9.62 15.17 5.46
C TYR A 58 -8.93 14.80 4.15
N GLY A 59 -9.48 15.22 3.00
CA GLY A 59 -8.87 15.02 1.70
C GLY A 59 -7.46 15.64 1.61
N ILE A 60 -7.29 16.86 2.11
CA ILE A 60 -5.99 17.54 2.15
C ILE A 60 -5.02 16.80 3.08
N GLU A 61 -5.46 16.34 4.26
CA GLU A 61 -4.62 15.56 5.18
C GLU A 61 -4.09 14.29 4.50
N VAL A 62 -4.97 13.56 3.80
CA VAL A 62 -4.59 12.35 3.06
C VAL A 62 -3.60 12.66 1.93
N ILE A 63 -3.82 13.74 1.18
CA ILE A 63 -2.91 14.16 0.10
C ILE A 63 -1.54 14.55 0.67
N LEU A 64 -1.50 15.37 1.73
CA LEU A 64 -0.26 15.79 2.37
C LEU A 64 0.52 14.60 2.94
N ASP A 65 -0.18 13.65 3.57
CA ASP A 65 0.43 12.42 4.08
C ASP A 65 1.01 11.56 2.95
N ALA A 66 0.30 11.42 1.83
CA ALA A 66 0.77 10.70 0.65
C ALA A 66 2.00 11.37 0.02
N VAL A 67 1.97 12.71 -0.16
CA VAL A 67 3.10 13.48 -0.69
C VAL A 67 4.31 13.36 0.21
N GLY A 68 4.14 13.49 1.53
CA GLY A 68 5.23 13.35 2.49
C GLY A 68 5.88 11.97 2.44
N LYS A 69 5.09 10.90 2.32
CA LYS A 69 5.61 9.52 2.18
C LYS A 69 6.38 9.33 0.87
N THR A 70 5.79 9.76 -0.23
CA THR A 70 6.41 9.66 -1.56
C THR A 70 7.75 10.39 -1.59
N ALA A 71 7.80 11.62 -1.06
CA ALA A 71 9.03 12.38 -0.95
C ALA A 71 10.09 11.67 -0.09
N ALA A 72 9.71 11.12 1.06
CA ALA A 72 10.63 10.37 1.93
C ALA A 72 11.20 9.11 1.25
N ILE A 73 10.38 8.36 0.51
CA ILE A 73 10.80 7.15 -0.21
C ILE A 73 11.73 7.51 -1.38
N LEU A 74 11.40 8.55 -2.15
CA LEU A 74 12.24 9.00 -3.26
C LEU A 74 13.57 9.57 -2.77
N LEU A 75 13.57 10.30 -1.65
CA LEU A 75 14.79 10.77 -1.01
C LEU A 75 15.67 9.60 -0.57
N ALA A 76 15.09 8.56 0.03
CA ALA A 76 15.84 7.34 0.37
C ALA A 76 16.45 6.71 -0.90
N GLY A 77 15.68 6.58 -1.98
CA GLY A 77 16.20 6.09 -3.26
C GLY A 77 17.32 6.96 -3.85
N ALA A 78 17.24 8.28 -3.69
CA ALA A 78 18.26 9.23 -4.13
C ALA A 78 19.56 9.10 -3.32
N LEU A 79 19.47 8.99 -2.00
CA LEU A 79 20.62 8.74 -1.12
C LEU A 79 21.34 7.43 -1.48
N MET A 80 20.61 6.47 -2.05
CA MET A 80 21.12 5.18 -2.47
C MET A 80 21.57 5.16 -3.95
N GLY A 81 21.46 6.29 -4.66
CA GLY A 81 21.83 6.42 -6.07
C GLY A 81 20.91 5.67 -7.04
N ARG A 82 19.69 5.28 -6.61
CA ARG A 82 18.75 4.44 -7.37
C ARG A 82 17.34 5.05 -7.44
N ALA A 83 17.24 6.38 -7.39
CA ALA A 83 15.96 7.09 -7.40
C ALA A 83 15.00 6.67 -8.54
N PRO A 84 15.45 6.45 -9.79
CA PRO A 84 14.54 6.01 -10.86
C PRO A 84 13.91 4.63 -10.61
N ALA A 85 14.67 3.71 -10.01
CA ALA A 85 14.19 2.37 -9.72
C ALA A 85 13.18 2.38 -8.54
N PHE A 86 13.44 3.20 -7.51
CA PHE A 86 12.48 3.44 -6.43
C PHE A 86 11.19 4.09 -6.95
N ALA A 87 11.31 5.10 -7.82
CA ALA A 87 10.16 5.75 -8.42
C ALA A 87 9.31 4.78 -9.25
N ALA A 88 9.96 3.94 -10.08
CA ALA A 88 9.29 2.90 -10.83
C ALA A 88 8.56 1.92 -9.89
N SER A 89 9.26 1.31 -8.93
CA SER A 89 8.63 0.36 -7.99
C SER A 89 7.44 0.98 -7.25
N LEU A 90 7.54 2.25 -6.85
CA LEU A 90 6.47 2.98 -6.19
C LEU A 90 5.26 3.19 -7.10
N VAL A 91 5.47 3.63 -8.35
CA VAL A 91 4.38 3.87 -9.32
C VAL A 91 3.64 2.59 -9.65
N PHE A 92 4.36 1.49 -9.92
CA PHE A 92 3.76 0.21 -10.27
C PHE A 92 2.99 -0.37 -9.08
N PHE A 93 3.58 -0.34 -7.89
CA PHE A 93 2.92 -0.76 -6.67
C PHE A 93 1.65 0.05 -6.38
N CYS A 94 1.74 1.39 -6.35
CA CYS A 94 0.61 2.25 -6.00
C CYS A 94 -0.51 2.20 -7.04
N SER A 95 -0.16 2.12 -8.32
CA SER A 95 -1.16 2.01 -9.40
C SER A 95 -1.89 0.68 -9.32
N LEU A 96 -1.16 -0.43 -9.14
CA LEU A 96 -1.78 -1.74 -9.00
C LEU A 96 -2.66 -1.80 -7.75
N ARG A 97 -2.17 -1.30 -6.60
CA ARG A 97 -2.92 -1.16 -5.34
C ARG A 97 -4.22 -0.37 -5.52
N TYR A 98 -4.18 0.72 -6.29
CA TYR A 98 -5.37 1.54 -6.53
C TYR A 98 -6.49 0.75 -7.23
N TRP A 99 -6.14 -0.12 -8.18
CA TRP A 99 -7.10 -0.93 -8.92
C TRP A 99 -7.48 -2.22 -8.19
N ALA A 100 -6.49 -2.91 -7.65
CA ALA A 100 -6.62 -4.24 -7.09
C ALA A 100 -7.07 -4.25 -5.62
N GLY A 101 -6.92 -3.14 -4.89
CA GLY A 101 -7.17 -3.11 -3.46
C GLY A 101 -6.07 -3.84 -2.69
N GLY A 102 -6.36 -4.31 -1.48
CA GLY A 102 -5.38 -4.96 -0.61
C GLY A 102 -5.36 -4.38 0.80
N ILE A 103 -4.51 -4.92 1.66
CA ILE A 103 -4.54 -4.57 3.09
C ILE A 103 -3.93 -3.19 3.33
N HIS A 104 -4.70 -2.33 4.01
CA HIS A 104 -4.21 -1.05 4.51
C HIS A 104 -3.65 -1.19 5.92
N CYS A 105 -2.51 -0.52 6.16
CA CYS A 105 -1.95 -0.40 7.50
C CYS A 105 -2.80 0.54 8.36
N LYS A 106 -2.99 0.18 9.64
CA LYS A 106 -3.74 1.00 10.61
C LYS A 106 -3.11 2.38 10.88
N THR A 107 -1.82 2.55 10.58
CA THR A 107 -1.09 3.80 10.84
C THR A 107 -0.31 4.26 9.62
N SER A 108 -0.21 5.58 9.45
CA SER A 108 0.55 6.19 8.33
C SER A 108 2.02 5.78 8.33
N PHE A 109 2.67 5.73 9.51
CA PHE A 109 4.08 5.35 9.60
C PHE A 109 4.35 3.90 9.21
N ARG A 110 3.47 2.97 9.59
CA ARG A 110 3.61 1.57 9.16
C ARG A 110 3.45 1.43 7.65
N CYS A 111 2.56 2.23 7.05
CA CYS A 111 2.43 2.31 5.59
C CYS A 111 3.72 2.84 4.95
N LEU A 112 4.34 3.89 5.50
CA LEU A 112 5.63 4.40 5.03
C LEU A 112 6.72 3.32 5.07
N ILE A 113 6.87 2.64 6.21
CA ILE A 113 7.86 1.55 6.35
C ILE A 113 7.59 0.44 5.35
N ALA A 114 6.33 0.01 5.20
CA ALA A 114 5.96 -1.04 4.26
C ALA A 114 6.28 -0.64 2.82
N MET A 115 5.90 0.57 2.40
CA MET A 115 6.19 1.06 1.04
C MET A 115 7.70 1.19 0.78
N LEU A 116 8.46 1.66 1.77
CA LEU A 116 9.92 1.71 1.68
C LEU A 116 10.52 0.30 1.57
N ALA A 117 10.07 -0.65 2.39
CA ALA A 117 10.50 -2.04 2.32
C ALA A 117 10.18 -2.67 0.97
N ILE A 118 9.01 -2.40 0.39
CA ILE A 118 8.62 -2.88 -0.94
C ILE A 118 9.55 -2.31 -2.02
N CYS A 119 9.86 -1.02 -1.97
CA CYS A 119 10.82 -0.41 -2.91
C CYS A 119 12.22 -1.03 -2.75
N LEU A 120 12.67 -1.24 -1.50
CA LEU A 120 13.96 -1.87 -1.23
C LEU A 120 14.02 -3.32 -1.74
N ILE A 121 13.01 -4.13 -1.43
CA ILE A 121 12.92 -5.52 -1.90
C ILE A 121 12.87 -5.55 -3.43
N SER A 122 12.13 -4.65 -4.05
CA SER A 122 12.01 -4.59 -5.51
C SER A 122 13.34 -4.24 -6.18
N VAL A 123 14.03 -3.21 -5.68
CA VAL A 123 15.29 -2.75 -6.28
C VAL A 123 16.44 -3.72 -6.00
N TYR A 124 16.58 -4.19 -4.76
CA TYR A 124 17.68 -5.09 -4.41
C TYR A 124 17.42 -6.53 -4.80
N GLY A 125 16.18 -7.00 -4.66
CA GLY A 125 15.76 -8.33 -5.10
C GLY A 125 15.94 -8.52 -6.60
N ALA A 126 15.83 -7.44 -7.39
CA ALA A 126 16.11 -7.48 -8.82
C ALA A 126 17.54 -7.94 -9.15
N PHE A 127 18.56 -7.52 -8.38
CA PHE A 127 19.94 -7.99 -8.61
C PHE A 127 20.11 -9.48 -8.29
N TRP A 128 19.44 -9.97 -7.24
CA TRP A 128 19.50 -11.38 -6.87
C TRP A 128 18.80 -12.29 -7.88
N LEU A 129 17.73 -11.79 -8.51
CA LEU A 129 16.89 -12.55 -9.44
C LEU A 129 17.28 -12.37 -10.90
N GLU A 130 18.20 -11.46 -11.23
CA GLU A 130 18.63 -11.19 -12.61
C GLU A 130 19.08 -12.46 -13.36
N ASN A 131 19.76 -13.38 -12.67
CA ASN A 131 20.27 -14.64 -13.23
C ASN A 131 19.30 -15.84 -13.10
N SER A 132 18.05 -15.61 -12.73
CA SER A 132 17.07 -16.70 -12.62
C SER A 132 16.55 -17.13 -14.00
N GLY A 133 16.15 -18.40 -14.11
CA GLY A 133 15.73 -18.98 -15.39
C GLY A 133 14.44 -18.38 -15.94
N GLU A 134 14.40 -18.13 -17.25
CA GLU A 134 13.24 -17.54 -17.95
C GLU A 134 11.93 -18.29 -17.72
N GLY A 135 11.98 -19.63 -17.70
CA GLY A 135 10.79 -20.45 -17.43
C GLY A 135 10.21 -20.22 -16.03
N LEU A 136 11.06 -20.01 -15.03
CA LEU A 136 10.63 -19.73 -13.65
C LEU A 136 9.96 -18.37 -13.56
N PHE A 137 10.51 -17.35 -14.22
CA PHE A 137 9.92 -16.01 -14.27
C PHE A 137 8.49 -16.05 -14.80
N TRP A 138 8.29 -16.64 -15.98
CA TRP A 138 6.97 -16.70 -16.61
C TRP A 138 5.98 -17.57 -15.84
N ALA A 139 6.44 -18.63 -15.18
CA ALA A 139 5.59 -19.45 -14.30
C ALA A 139 5.06 -18.64 -13.11
N ILE A 140 5.93 -17.87 -12.42
CA ILE A 140 5.52 -17.02 -11.30
C ILE A 140 4.60 -15.89 -11.79
N ALA A 141 4.91 -15.27 -12.94
CA ALA A 141 4.08 -14.22 -13.53
C ALA A 141 2.68 -14.72 -13.88
N ALA A 142 2.56 -15.91 -14.48
CA ALA A 142 1.28 -16.55 -14.79
C ALA A 142 0.49 -16.87 -13.51
N PHE A 143 1.16 -17.35 -12.47
CA PHE A 143 0.53 -17.58 -11.16
C PHE A 143 0.00 -16.27 -10.56
N CYS A 144 0.78 -15.19 -10.56
CA CYS A 144 0.32 -13.89 -10.06
C CYS A 144 -0.87 -13.35 -10.85
N TYR A 145 -0.83 -13.49 -12.18
CA TYR A 145 -1.92 -13.08 -13.05
C TYR A 145 -3.21 -13.87 -12.75
N ALA A 146 -3.11 -15.19 -12.59
CA ALA A 146 -4.24 -16.03 -12.20
C ALA A 146 -4.82 -15.62 -10.84
N CYS A 147 -3.97 -15.46 -9.83
CA CYS A 147 -4.38 -14.98 -8.50
C CYS A 147 -5.19 -13.68 -8.60
N MET A 148 -4.73 -12.72 -9.40
CA MET A 148 -5.40 -11.43 -9.55
C MET A 148 -6.75 -11.52 -10.25
N LEU A 149 -6.92 -12.43 -11.23
CA LEU A 149 -8.22 -12.65 -11.88
C LEU A 149 -9.30 -13.15 -10.90
N PHE A 150 -8.90 -13.95 -9.91
CA PHE A 150 -9.83 -14.53 -8.94
C PHE A 150 -10.00 -13.66 -7.69
N LEU A 151 -8.91 -13.11 -7.15
CA LEU A 151 -8.88 -12.44 -5.85
C LEU A 151 -9.16 -10.93 -5.92
N ALA A 152 -9.03 -10.29 -7.10
CA ALA A 152 -9.27 -8.85 -7.22
C ALA A 152 -10.76 -8.52 -7.49
N PRO A 153 -11.28 -7.40 -6.94
CA PRO A 153 -10.61 -6.48 -6.03
C PRO A 153 -10.58 -7.00 -4.59
N GLY A 154 -9.42 -6.92 -3.95
CA GLY A 154 -9.21 -7.21 -2.53
C GLY A 154 -9.82 -6.12 -1.66
N GLU A 155 -11.06 -6.32 -1.22
CA GLU A 155 -11.78 -5.37 -0.38
C GLU A 155 -11.39 -5.55 1.10
N THR A 156 -10.77 -4.54 1.71
CA THR A 156 -10.63 -4.45 3.18
C THR A 156 -11.81 -3.68 3.78
N GLY A 157 -12.74 -4.36 4.46
CA GLY A 157 -13.85 -3.72 5.17
C GLY A 157 -15.14 -4.55 5.18
N LYS A 158 -16.26 -3.94 5.56
CA LYS A 158 -17.60 -4.54 5.40
C LYS A 158 -17.88 -4.68 3.90
N SER A 159 -18.20 -5.90 3.45
CA SER A 159 -18.62 -6.16 2.07
C SER A 159 -19.82 -5.26 1.70
N GLY A 160 -19.80 -4.65 0.51
CA GLY A 160 -20.94 -3.88 -0.03
C GLY A 160 -20.80 -2.36 -0.05
N PHE A 161 -19.64 -1.78 0.30
CA PHE A 161 -19.43 -0.32 0.18
C PHE A 161 -19.25 0.14 -1.28
N LEU A 162 -18.75 -0.74 -2.16
CA LEU A 162 -18.63 -0.46 -3.59
C LEU A 162 -19.88 -0.93 -4.34
N ASP A 163 -20.44 -0.04 -5.16
CA ASP A 163 -21.47 -0.43 -6.13
C ASP A 163 -20.93 -1.51 -7.09
N LEU A 164 -21.80 -2.37 -7.60
CA LEU A 164 -21.46 -3.44 -8.53
C LEU A 164 -20.74 -2.90 -9.77
N LYS A 165 -21.10 -1.69 -10.24
CA LYS A 165 -20.41 -1.02 -11.35
C LYS A 165 -18.98 -0.63 -10.96
N ALA A 166 -18.80 -0.01 -9.80
CA ALA A 166 -17.48 0.39 -9.31
C ALA A 166 -16.55 -0.83 -9.08
N ARG A 167 -17.10 -1.93 -8.56
CA ARG A 167 -16.37 -3.19 -8.38
C ARG A 167 -15.91 -3.79 -9.71
N ARG A 168 -16.79 -3.79 -10.73
CA ARG A 168 -16.43 -4.24 -12.09
C ARG A 168 -15.37 -3.33 -12.71
N GLN A 169 -15.47 -2.01 -12.55
CA GLN A 169 -14.46 -1.06 -13.04
C GLN A 169 -13.10 -1.28 -12.40
N LYS A 170 -13.05 -1.51 -11.07
CA LYS A 170 -11.82 -1.81 -10.36
C LYS A 170 -11.17 -3.11 -10.83
N LYS A 171 -11.97 -4.17 -11.00
CA LYS A 171 -11.51 -5.45 -11.56
C LYS A 171 -10.99 -5.32 -13.00
N LEU A 172 -11.73 -4.61 -13.85
CA LEU A 172 -11.28 -4.37 -15.23
C LEU A 172 -9.99 -3.55 -15.24
N GLY A 173 -9.91 -2.50 -14.44
CA GLY A 173 -8.71 -1.68 -14.30
C GLY A 173 -7.50 -2.47 -13.80
N SER A 174 -7.67 -3.39 -12.85
CA SER A 174 -6.57 -4.21 -12.34
C SER A 174 -6.06 -5.17 -13.41
N VAL A 175 -6.96 -5.80 -14.18
CA VAL A 175 -6.59 -6.68 -15.29
C VAL A 175 -5.89 -5.90 -16.39
N LEU A 176 -6.45 -4.76 -16.83
CA LEU A 176 -5.84 -3.92 -17.86
C LEU A 176 -4.45 -3.44 -17.43
N TRP A 177 -4.31 -2.98 -16.19
CA TRP A 177 -3.02 -2.54 -15.65
C TRP A 177 -1.99 -3.68 -15.67
N MET A 178 -2.34 -4.86 -15.15
CA MET A 178 -1.43 -6.01 -15.15
C MET A 178 -1.07 -6.47 -16.56
N THR A 179 -2.03 -6.50 -17.48
CA THR A 179 -1.74 -6.86 -18.88
C THR A 179 -0.75 -5.88 -19.51
N GLY A 180 -0.96 -4.57 -19.31
CA GLY A 180 -0.03 -3.54 -19.80
C GLY A 180 1.35 -3.66 -19.17
N GLU A 181 1.42 -3.94 -17.87
CA GLU A 181 2.67 -4.15 -17.14
C GLU A 181 3.43 -5.38 -17.64
N LEU A 182 2.77 -6.52 -17.85
CA LEU A 182 3.39 -7.73 -18.40
C LEU A 182 3.88 -7.53 -19.84
N ILE A 183 3.14 -6.77 -20.66
CA ILE A 183 3.58 -6.39 -22.02
C ILE A 183 4.85 -5.53 -21.93
N LEU A 184 4.88 -4.53 -21.04
CA LEU A 184 6.06 -3.69 -20.84
C LEU A 184 7.28 -4.51 -20.39
N ILE A 185 7.08 -5.43 -19.43
CA ILE A 185 8.08 -6.37 -18.96
C ILE A 185 8.61 -7.25 -20.11
N ALA A 186 7.73 -7.72 -21.00
CA ALA A 186 8.12 -8.50 -22.17
C ALA A 186 8.96 -7.68 -23.17
N ILE A 187 8.70 -6.38 -23.31
CA ILE A 187 9.46 -5.48 -24.20
C ILE A 187 10.86 -5.18 -23.64
N ILE A 188 10.97 -4.94 -22.33
CA ILE A 188 12.25 -4.56 -21.68
C ILE A 188 13.29 -5.69 -21.72
N ASN A 189 12.85 -6.94 -21.82
CA ASN A 189 13.56 -8.23 -21.92
C ASN A 189 15.05 -8.30 -21.48
N HIS A 190 15.39 -9.30 -20.66
CA HIS A 190 16.76 -9.59 -20.20
C HIS A 190 17.49 -8.40 -19.53
N SER A 191 16.78 -7.61 -18.72
CA SER A 191 17.36 -6.56 -17.88
C SER A 191 16.91 -6.72 -16.44
N TRP A 192 17.75 -6.36 -15.46
CA TRP A 192 17.35 -6.24 -14.05
C TRP A 192 16.11 -5.36 -13.85
N TRP A 193 15.85 -4.38 -14.74
CA TRP A 193 14.63 -3.57 -14.76
C TRP A 193 13.36 -4.41 -14.83
N ARG A 194 13.39 -5.57 -15.50
CA ARG A 194 12.27 -6.52 -15.54
C ARG A 194 11.80 -6.90 -14.13
N TRP A 195 12.74 -7.19 -13.24
CA TRP A 195 12.46 -7.58 -11.86
C TRP A 195 12.07 -6.40 -10.99
N VAL A 196 12.62 -5.21 -11.24
CA VAL A 196 12.22 -3.97 -10.54
C VAL A 196 10.73 -3.66 -10.75
N LEU A 197 10.22 -3.94 -11.95
CA LEU A 197 8.81 -3.78 -12.28
C LEU A 197 7.96 -4.95 -11.77
N PHE A 198 8.44 -6.19 -11.89
CA PHE A 198 7.68 -7.38 -11.52
C PHE A 198 7.51 -7.58 -10.00
N LEU A 199 8.53 -7.28 -9.19
CA LEU A 199 8.48 -7.54 -7.74
C LEU A 199 7.36 -6.76 -7.00
N PRO A 200 7.07 -5.49 -7.32
CA PRO A 200 5.88 -4.79 -6.85
C PRO A 200 4.58 -5.56 -7.09
N MET A 201 4.39 -6.10 -8.31
CA MET A 201 3.24 -6.91 -8.69
C MET A 201 3.14 -8.18 -7.85
N PHE A 202 4.26 -8.89 -7.70
CA PHE A 202 4.33 -10.10 -6.90
C PHE A 202 3.93 -9.85 -5.44
N ILE A 203 4.50 -8.81 -4.82
CA ILE A 203 4.22 -8.45 -3.42
C ILE A 203 2.75 -8.02 -3.26
N GLU A 204 2.22 -7.27 -4.20
CA GLU A 204 0.83 -6.81 -4.14
C GLU A 204 -0.16 -7.99 -4.25
N THR A 205 0.13 -8.95 -5.13
CA THR A 205 -0.65 -10.19 -5.26
C THR A 205 -0.72 -10.93 -3.93
N ILE A 206 0.42 -11.07 -3.23
CA ILE A 206 0.46 -11.69 -1.89
C ILE A 206 -0.38 -10.89 -0.89
N SER A 207 -0.38 -9.56 -0.97
CA SER A 207 -1.13 -8.70 -0.04
C SER A 207 -2.65 -8.83 -0.16
N ILE A 208 -3.15 -9.32 -1.30
CA ILE A 208 -4.58 -9.47 -1.59
C ILE A 208 -5.13 -10.81 -1.07
N ILE A 209 -4.31 -11.87 -1.03
CA ILE A 209 -4.73 -13.21 -0.58
C ILE A 209 -5.45 -13.18 0.79
N PRO A 210 -4.93 -12.49 1.83
CA PRO A 210 -5.59 -12.49 3.14
C PRO A 210 -6.86 -11.64 3.18
N CYS A 211 -7.12 -10.78 2.17
CA CYS A 211 -8.40 -10.06 2.05
C CYS A 211 -9.54 -11.02 1.71
N GLU A 212 -9.32 -11.95 0.77
CA GLU A 212 -10.37 -12.91 0.39
C GLU A 212 -10.70 -13.87 1.54
N MET A 213 -9.67 -14.39 2.23
CA MET A 213 -9.86 -15.23 3.41
C MET A 213 -10.61 -14.53 4.56
N ARG A 214 -10.53 -13.20 4.65
CA ARG A 214 -11.31 -12.41 5.63
C ARG A 214 -12.76 -12.27 5.19
N LYS A 215 -12.99 -12.12 3.89
CA LYS A 215 -14.33 -12.00 3.29
C LYS A 215 -15.13 -13.29 3.43
N GLU A 216 -14.53 -14.44 3.15
CA GLU A 216 -15.16 -15.75 3.31
C GLU A 216 -15.62 -15.98 4.75
N ARG A 217 -14.75 -15.74 5.73
CA ARG A 217 -15.10 -15.83 7.17
C ARG A 217 -16.25 -14.91 7.58
N GLY A 218 -16.28 -13.68 7.07
CA GLY A 218 -17.38 -12.75 7.38
C GLY A 218 -18.73 -13.19 6.82
N HIS A 219 -18.75 -13.87 5.66
CA HIS A 219 -19.96 -14.46 5.10
C HIS A 219 -20.45 -15.66 5.94
N GLU A 220 -19.54 -16.48 6.46
CA GLU A 220 -19.87 -17.62 7.32
C GLU A 220 -20.45 -17.17 8.67
N GLU A 221 -19.82 -16.18 9.33
CA GLU A 221 -20.31 -15.61 10.60
C GLU A 221 -21.72 -15.02 10.46
N HIS A 222 -21.99 -14.28 9.36
CA HIS A 222 -23.32 -13.69 9.14
C HIS A 222 -24.39 -14.75 8.82
N LYS A 223 -24.01 -15.83 8.15
CA LYS A 223 -24.93 -16.95 7.87
C LYS A 223 -25.27 -17.72 9.16
N SER A 224 -24.28 -17.94 10.03
CA SER A 224 -24.48 -18.57 11.35
C SER A 224 -25.37 -17.71 12.25
N SER A 225 -25.15 -16.39 12.31
CA SER A 225 -25.98 -15.50 13.14
C SER A 225 -27.44 -15.43 12.68
N LYS A 226 -27.72 -15.62 11.39
CA LYS A 226 -29.09 -15.69 10.86
C LYS A 226 -29.76 -17.03 11.14
N SER A 227 -29.02 -18.15 11.02
CA SER A 227 -29.59 -19.46 11.37
C SER A 227 -29.97 -19.54 12.85
N ASP A 228 -29.14 -18.98 13.73
CA ASP A 228 -29.39 -19.01 15.18
C ASP A 228 -30.60 -18.16 15.60
N GLN A 229 -30.96 -17.13 14.80
CA GLN A 229 -32.15 -16.29 15.02
C GLN A 229 -33.44 -16.89 14.46
N GLU A 230 -33.37 -17.81 13.50
CA GLU A 230 -34.56 -18.48 12.93
C GLU A 230 -34.92 -19.78 13.67
N THR A 231 -33.99 -20.33 14.48
CA THR A 231 -34.19 -21.58 15.23
C THR A 231 -34.50 -21.39 16.73
N GLY A 232 -34.57 -20.16 17.23
CA GLY A 232 -34.89 -19.82 18.63
C GLY A 232 -36.20 -19.07 18.77
#